data_AF-A0A7Y2UMQ6-F1
#
_entry.id   AF-A0A7Y2UMQ6-F1
#
_cell.length_a   1.000
_cell.length_b   1.000
_cell.length_c   1.000
_cell.angle_alpha   90.00
_cell.angle_beta   90.00
_cell.angle_gamma   90.00
#
_symmetry.space_group_name_H-M   'P 1'
#
loop_
_entity.id
_entity.type
_entity.pdbx_description
1 polymer ?
#
loop_
_entity_poly.entity_id
_entity_poly.type
_entity_poly.pdbx_seq_one_letter_code
_entity_poly.pdbx_strand_id
1 'polypeptide(L)'
;MSSQRPTPTRSFRRKLLLFGGLLMLWPLFRFLFHKVPRKPRIVEVSGTFQNDTVLTKQDFLIFQEYEQLWAVSRNCTHLGCRINYIEKENHLECPC
;
A
#
# COMPACT_ATOMS: atom_id res chain seq x y z
N MET A 1 9.75 -53.14 33.35
CA MET A 1 9.78 -52.62 31.97
C MET A 1 10.39 -51.21 31.98
N SER A 2 11.68 -51.07 31.68
CA SER A 2 12.33 -49.75 31.65
C SER A 2 12.14 -49.14 30.25
N SER A 3 11.40 -48.03 30.18
CA SER A 3 11.15 -47.27 28.95
C SER A 3 12.39 -46.45 28.61
N GLN A 4 13.17 -46.90 27.61
CA GLN A 4 14.28 -46.13 27.05
C GLN A 4 13.70 -45.05 26.12
N ARG A 5 13.81 -43.77 26.51
CA ARG A 5 13.46 -42.65 25.62
C ARG A 5 14.58 -42.47 24.58
N PRO A 6 14.28 -42.44 23.27
CA PRO A 6 15.31 -42.20 22.26
C PRO A 6 15.91 -40.81 22.47
N THR A 7 17.22 -40.73 22.67
CA THR A 7 17.94 -39.47 22.78
C THR A 7 18.12 -38.89 21.37
N PRO A 8 17.78 -37.61 21.16
CA PRO A 8 17.86 -37.01 19.83
C PRO A 8 19.32 -36.94 19.37
N THR A 9 19.57 -37.38 18.14
CA THR A 9 20.89 -37.35 17.53
C THR A 9 21.40 -35.91 17.40
N ARG A 10 22.72 -35.72 17.50
CA ARG A 10 23.38 -34.40 17.47
C ARG A 10 23.00 -33.56 16.23
N SER A 11 22.72 -34.22 15.10
CA SER A 11 22.30 -33.55 13.86
C SER A 11 20.87 -33.03 13.93
N PHE A 12 19.95 -33.76 14.56
CA PHE A 12 18.56 -33.35 14.75
C PHE A 12 18.46 -32.10 15.64
N ARG A 13 19.21 -32.08 16.75
CA ARG A 13 19.28 -30.90 17.64
C ARG A 13 19.82 -29.66 16.92
N ARG A 14 20.84 -29.81 16.06
CA ARG A 14 21.40 -28.70 15.27
C ARG A 14 20.40 -28.17 14.24
N LYS A 15 19.67 -29.04 13.54
CA LYS A 15 18.62 -28.64 12.60
C LYS A 15 17.48 -27.90 13.30
N LEU A 16 17.04 -28.39 14.47
CA LEU A 16 15.99 -27.76 15.27
C LEU A 16 16.41 -26.35 15.74
N LEU A 17 17.66 -26.19 16.20
CA LEU A 17 18.19 -24.88 16.62
C LEU A 17 18.31 -23.89 15.44
N LEU A 18 18.76 -24.35 14.27
CA LEU A 18 18.84 -23.51 13.07
C LEU A 18 17.45 -23.07 12.60
N PHE A 19 16.48 -24.00 12.59
CA PHE A 19 15.11 -23.70 12.19
C PHE A 19 14.43 -22.74 13.17
N GLY A 20 14.59 -22.98 14.48
CA GLY A 20 14.09 -22.06 15.52
C GLY A 20 14.72 -20.68 15.43
N GLY A 21 16.02 -20.59 15.17
CA GLY A 21 16.71 -19.31 14.96
C GLY A 21 16.19 -18.56 13.73
N LEU A 22 15.95 -19.26 12.61
CA LEU A 22 15.39 -18.65 11.40
C LEU A 22 13.96 -18.13 11.65
N LEU A 23 13.15 -18.90 12.37
CA LEU A 23 11.77 -18.54 12.71
C LEU A 23 11.72 -17.34 13.66
N MET A 24 12.71 -17.21 14.56
CA MET A 24 12.85 -16.05 15.45
C MET A 24 13.29 -14.77 14.70
N LEU A 25 14.02 -14.91 13.57
CA LEU A 25 14.42 -13.78 12.72
C LEU A 25 13.28 -13.27 11.82
N TRP A 26 12.28 -14.09 11.53
CA TRP A 26 11.13 -13.74 10.68
C TRP A 26 10.43 -12.42 11.04
N PRO A 27 10.04 -12.13 12.31
CA PRO A 27 9.40 -10.86 12.66
C PRO A 27 10.31 -9.66 12.41
N LEU A 28 11.63 -9.82 12.57
CA LEU A 28 12.60 -8.77 12.30
C LEU A 28 12.63 -8.44 10.80
N PHE A 29 12.69 -9.46 9.95
CA PHE A 29 12.58 -9.28 8.50
C PHE A 29 11.24 -8.64 8.12
N ARG A 30 10.12 -9.12 8.67
CA ARG A 30 8.79 -8.54 8.41
C ARG A 30 8.73 -7.06 8.79
N PHE A 31 9.36 -6.67 9.89
CA PHE A 31 9.42 -5.27 10.33
C PHE A 31 10.31 -4.41 9.41
N LEU A 32 11.50 -4.89 9.03
CA LEU A 32 12.40 -4.17 8.12
C LEU A 32 11.75 -3.88 6.76
N PHE A 33 10.91 -4.79 6.27
CA PHE A 33 10.20 -4.63 5.00
C PHE A 33 8.78 -4.06 5.15
N HIS A 34 8.35 -3.70 6.36
CA HIS A 34 7.02 -3.14 6.58
C HIS A 34 6.96 -1.68 6.10
N LYS A 35 6.20 -1.41 5.03
CA LYS A 35 5.93 -0.04 4.58
C LYS A 35 4.80 0.54 5.43
N VAL A 36 5.11 1.52 6.28
CA VAL A 36 4.12 2.23 7.09
C VAL A 36 3.19 3.02 6.17
N PRO A 37 1.86 2.81 6.20
CA PRO A 37 0.92 3.59 5.40
C PRO A 37 0.95 5.06 5.84
N ARG A 38 0.85 5.98 4.88
CA ARG A 38 0.81 7.42 5.18
C ARG A 38 -0.47 7.75 5.95
N LYS A 39 -0.36 8.61 6.97
CA LYS A 39 -1.54 9.09 7.73
C LYS A 39 -2.52 9.80 6.77
N PRO A 40 -3.82 9.55 6.87
CA PRO A 40 -4.82 10.27 6.08
C PRO A 40 -4.76 11.76 6.42
N ARG A 41 -4.94 12.61 5.41
CA ARG A 41 -4.99 14.06 5.55
C ARG A 41 -6.40 14.54 5.24
N ILE A 42 -6.96 15.37 6.11
CA ILE A 42 -8.23 16.05 5.86
C ILE A 42 -7.89 17.33 5.10
N VAL A 43 -8.48 17.49 3.92
CA VAL A 43 -8.30 18.67 3.08
C VAL A 43 -9.67 19.29 2.87
N GLU A 44 -9.87 20.51 3.34
CA GLU A 44 -11.09 21.27 3.07
C GLU A 44 -11.04 21.79 1.63
N VAL A 45 -12.04 21.43 0.84
CA VAL A 45 -12.14 21.85 -0.55
C VAL A 45 -13.28 22.85 -0.67
N SER A 46 -12.93 24.12 -0.83
CA SER A 46 -13.89 25.16 -1.19
C SER A 46 -14.05 25.19 -2.72
N GLY A 47 -15.29 25.03 -3.19
CA GLY A 47 -15.65 25.09 -4.60
C GLY A 47 -17.14 24.85 -4.80
N THR A 48 -17.72 25.46 -5.83
CA THR A 48 -19.06 25.14 -6.32
C THR A 48 -18.98 23.98 -7.29
N PHE A 49 -19.75 22.95 -7.00
CA PHE A 49 -19.83 21.67 -7.71
C PHE A 49 -21.06 21.74 -8.62
N GLN A 50 -20.85 21.91 -9.93
CA GLN A 50 -21.93 21.82 -10.92
C GLN A 50 -21.97 20.38 -11.45
N ASN A 51 -23.15 19.85 -11.77
CA ASN A 51 -23.30 18.46 -12.23
C ASN A 51 -22.30 18.13 -13.36
N ASP A 52 -21.66 16.97 -13.29
CA ASP A 52 -20.62 16.48 -14.21
C ASP A 52 -19.38 17.39 -14.36
N THR A 53 -18.97 18.09 -13.29
CA THR A 53 -17.71 18.83 -13.29
C THR A 53 -16.56 18.07 -12.62
N VAL A 54 -15.36 18.28 -13.17
CA VAL A 54 -14.11 17.79 -12.59
C VAL A 54 -13.33 18.95 -12.00
N LEU A 55 -13.07 18.89 -10.70
CA LEU A 55 -12.28 19.90 -10.00
C LEU A 55 -10.82 19.45 -9.94
N THR A 56 -9.99 20.12 -10.73
CA THR A 56 -8.55 19.88 -10.73
C THR A 56 -7.86 20.66 -9.61
N LYS A 57 -7.34 19.96 -8.60
CA LYS A 57 -6.46 20.53 -7.57
C LYS A 57 -5.02 20.12 -7.83
N GLN A 58 -4.08 20.63 -7.04
CA GLN A 58 -2.66 20.40 -7.25
C GLN A 58 -2.26 18.92 -7.10
N ASP A 59 -2.75 18.26 -6.05
CA ASP A 59 -2.33 16.89 -5.69
C ASP A 59 -3.38 15.81 -5.97
N PHE A 60 -4.62 16.22 -6.24
CA PHE A 60 -5.76 15.33 -6.46
C PHE A 60 -6.77 15.94 -7.44
N LEU A 61 -7.59 15.07 -8.03
CA LEU A 61 -8.74 15.42 -8.86
C LEU A 61 -9.98 14.99 -8.11
N ILE A 62 -11.04 15.80 -8.19
CA ILE A 62 -12.35 15.46 -7.64
C ILE A 62 -13.30 15.34 -8.81
N PHE A 63 -14.01 14.23 -8.84
CA PHE A 63 -15.07 13.95 -9.79
C PHE A 63 -16.40 14.02 -9.06
N GLN A 64 -17.33 14.73 -9.66
CA GLN A 64 -18.73 14.72 -9.26
C GLN A 64 -19.52 14.09 -10.40
N GLU A 65 -20.03 12.89 -10.16
CA GLU A 65 -20.86 12.16 -11.11
C GLU A 65 -22.18 11.84 -10.42
N TYR A 66 -23.28 12.38 -10.94
CA TYR A 66 -24.59 12.37 -10.28
C TYR A 66 -24.54 12.90 -8.83
N GLU A 67 -24.87 12.07 -7.84
CA GLU A 67 -24.81 12.37 -6.40
C GLU A 67 -23.55 11.82 -5.71
N GLN A 68 -22.61 11.25 -6.47
CA GLN A 68 -21.38 10.69 -5.92
C GLN A 68 -20.19 11.62 -6.14
N LEU A 69 -19.49 11.90 -5.05
CA LEU A 69 -18.24 12.65 -5.05
C LEU A 69 -17.10 11.70 -4.74
N TRP A 70 -16.13 11.61 -5.64
CA TRP A 70 -14.95 10.79 -5.43
C TRP A 70 -13.70 11.54 -5.86
N ALA A 71 -12.57 11.21 -5.23
CA ALA A 71 -11.31 11.88 -5.48
C ALA A 71 -10.21 10.86 -5.77
N VAL A 72 -9.31 11.22 -6.68
CA VAL A 72 -8.13 10.43 -7.03
C VAL A 72 -6.86 11.24 -6.91
N SER A 73 -5.78 10.56 -6.55
CA SER A 73 -4.44 11.14 -6.54
C SER A 73 -4.02 11.58 -7.95
N ARG A 74 -3.40 12.76 -8.07
CA ARG A 74 -2.74 13.19 -9.30
C ARG A 74 -1.33 12.63 -9.48
N ASN A 75 -0.85 11.84 -8.53
CA ASN A 75 0.45 11.16 -8.67
C ASN A 75 0.28 9.86 -9.46
N CYS A 76 0.96 9.77 -10.60
CA CYS A 76 1.05 8.56 -11.41
C CYS A 76 1.68 7.41 -10.61
N THR A 77 1.09 6.22 -10.70
CA THR A 77 1.55 5.02 -9.98
C THR A 77 2.86 4.46 -10.52
N HIS A 78 3.31 4.90 -11.71
CA HIS A 78 4.58 4.49 -12.30
C HIS A 78 5.77 5.12 -11.56
N LEU A 79 5.96 6.43 -11.72
CA LEU A 79 7.09 7.19 -11.15
C LEU A 79 6.67 8.47 -10.41
N GLY A 80 5.37 8.69 -10.22
CA GLY A 80 4.88 9.86 -9.47
C GLY A 80 4.80 11.17 -10.26
N CYS A 81 4.90 11.14 -11.59
CA CYS A 81 4.60 12.32 -12.40
C CYS A 81 3.16 12.82 -12.16
N ARG A 82 2.92 14.12 -12.32
CA ARG A 82 1.57 14.67 -12.20
C ARG A 82 0.75 14.35 -13.44
N ILE A 83 -0.36 13.65 -13.24
CA ILE A 83 -1.31 13.34 -14.32
C ILE A 83 -2.20 14.55 -14.61
N ASN A 84 -2.62 14.64 -15.87
CA ASN A 84 -3.60 15.59 -16.36
C ASN A 84 -4.90 14.87 -16.70
N TYR A 85 -6.02 15.57 -16.57
CA TYR A 85 -7.32 15.07 -16.99
C TYR A 85 -7.70 15.73 -18.30
N ILE A 86 -8.01 14.93 -19.32
CA ILE A 86 -8.48 15.39 -20.62
C ILE A 86 -10.01 15.24 -20.64
N GLU A 87 -10.71 16.34 -20.36
CA GLU A 87 -12.19 16.39 -20.27
C GLU A 87 -12.86 15.87 -21.54
N LYS A 88 -12.32 16.18 -22.73
CA LYS A 88 -12.89 15.79 -24.02
C LYS A 88 -12.99 14.28 -24.22
N GLU A 89 -12.06 13.54 -23.64
CA GLU A 89 -11.90 12.10 -23.85
C GLU A 89 -12.16 11.30 -22.56
N ASN A 90 -12.50 12.01 -21.47
CA ASN A 90 -12.73 11.45 -20.14
C ASN A 90 -11.61 10.49 -19.68
N HIS A 91 -10.35 10.88 -19.86
CA HIS A 91 -9.21 10.05 -19.50
C HIS A 91 -8.13 10.83 -18.73
N LEU A 92 -7.34 10.08 -17.95
CA LEU A 92 -6.18 10.59 -17.21
C LEU A 92 -4.91 10.28 -17.99
N GLU A 93 -4.18 11.32 -18.39
CA GLU A 93 -2.94 11.19 -19.14
C GLU A 93 -1.73 11.50 -18.25
N CYS A 94 -0.71 10.64 -18.32
CA CYS A 94 0.59 10.91 -17.73
C CYS A 94 1.49 11.58 -18.78
N PRO A 95 2.10 12.75 -18.49
CA PRO A 95 2.96 13.46 -19.45
C PRO A 95 4.36 12.85 -19.58
N CYS A 96 4.68 11.92 -18.68
CA CYS A 96 5.79 11.00 -18.75
C CYS A 96 5.24 9.69 -19.36
#